data_AF-E9T0K6-F1
#
_entry.id   AF-E9T0K6-F1
#
_cell.length_a   1.000
_cell.length_b   1.000
_cell.length_c   1.000
_cell.angle_alpha   90.00
_cell.angle_beta   90.00
_cell.angle_gamma   90.00
#
_symmetry.space_group_name_H-M   'P 1'
#
loop_
_entity.id
_entity.type
_entity.pdbx_description
1 polymer ?
#
loop_
_entity_poly.entity_id
_entity_poly.type
_entity_poly.pdbx_seq_one_letter_code
_entity_poly.pdbx_strand_id
1 'polypeptide(L)'
;MQHTFGDWYPVSDEQLERFITEGTIAIDANVLLTLYRVNSDERQEILDALRMVEDRLFVPYHVAEEFHRNRLQEISDQLTYYNEVANSARKEIDAPIAAAIDAINAIRAPLDDLRDKTLKAEIETEIKRAEKRILKAFAKSVNKIVRRTESIRDSHLLSLEVGRKADPVLAELDKIVTAGRLGQRPSDVQLKTQSAEADLRFAAKIPPGYMDAKKDKNAFGDYFAWCELLDVAKASNRPLLWVSNDQKKDWYQEVSGQKVGPLPELRAEFRSATGQEYHHTPLYGFLTMLNTYFSAGVAKETIRSAQIQSDVDRFAESETEMKVSDIRVLVDRQGYVKPFVMLNDRSAHRMVAVPYEYDEILRLGVLIGDSVQCIQLASRDVRILGPIVDVRDGTECHFEMPTECPRCGSALTVGSLVKIGTTYRCENLSCPSRRSPEGSGSVKVTSLTWRAPNEPGDAP
;
A
#
# COMPACT_ATOMS: atom_id res chain seq x y z
N MET A 1 -6.11 43.14 10.29
CA MET A 1 -6.14 41.88 9.52
C MET A 1 -5.31 40.80 10.18
N GLN A 2 -3.97 40.92 10.25
CA GLN A 2 -3.10 39.90 10.86
C GLN A 2 -3.48 39.53 12.31
N HIS A 3 -3.80 40.49 13.17
CA HIS A 3 -4.22 40.19 14.55
C HIS A 3 -5.54 39.39 14.63
N THR A 4 -6.50 39.68 13.74
CA THR A 4 -7.85 39.08 13.78
C THR A 4 -7.91 37.74 13.03
N PHE A 5 -7.11 37.59 11.97
CA PHE A 5 -7.09 36.43 11.09
C PHE A 5 -5.74 35.69 11.14
N GLY A 6 -5.00 35.80 12.25
CA GLY A 6 -3.65 35.24 12.38
C GLY A 6 -3.56 33.76 12.03
N ASP A 7 -4.65 33.01 12.23
CA ASP A 7 -4.75 31.58 11.94
C ASP A 7 -4.76 31.24 10.45
N TRP A 8 -5.00 32.23 9.58
CA TRP A 8 -4.92 32.12 8.12
C TRP A 8 -3.55 32.47 7.55
N TYR A 9 -2.66 33.04 8.37
CA TYR A 9 -1.31 33.40 7.91
C TYR A 9 -0.36 32.20 8.08
N PRO A 10 0.61 32.04 7.16
CA PRO A 10 1.69 31.06 7.31
C PRO A 10 2.41 31.25 8.64
N VAL A 11 2.85 30.13 9.22
CA VAL A 11 3.70 30.13 10.42
C VAL A 11 5.09 30.64 10.02
N SER A 12 5.63 31.61 10.76
CA SER A 12 6.99 32.13 10.49
C SER A 12 8.08 31.15 10.95
N ASP A 13 9.31 31.32 10.47
CA ASP A 13 10.45 30.52 10.92
C ASP A 13 10.68 30.65 12.45
N GLU A 14 10.44 31.84 13.03
CA GLU A 14 10.56 32.02 14.48
C GLU A 14 9.48 31.25 15.25
N GLN A 15 8.25 31.19 14.70
CA GLN A 15 7.19 30.38 15.30
C GLN A 15 7.49 28.89 15.20
N LEU A 16 7.99 28.42 14.05
CA LEU A 16 8.42 27.02 13.86
C LEU A 16 9.55 26.65 14.83
N GLU A 17 10.54 27.53 14.99
CA GLU A 17 11.60 27.38 15.98
C GLU A 17 11.02 27.28 17.40
N ARG A 18 10.05 28.13 17.75
CA ARG A 18 9.40 28.10 19.06
C ARG A 18 8.63 26.81 19.32
N PHE A 19 7.91 26.28 18.32
CA PHE A 19 7.23 24.99 18.45
C PHE A 19 8.22 23.88 18.81
N ILE A 20 9.37 23.83 18.14
CA ILE A 20 10.34 22.76 18.37
C ILE A 20 11.21 22.99 19.61
N THR A 21 11.46 24.23 20.03
CA THR A 21 12.31 24.55 21.19
C THR A 21 11.54 24.62 22.51
N GLU A 22 10.35 25.19 22.48
CA GLU A 22 9.55 25.48 23.68
C GLU A 22 8.26 24.68 23.74
N GLY A 23 7.76 24.13 22.64
CA GLY A 23 6.46 23.47 22.59
C GLY A 23 6.41 22.09 23.26
N THR A 24 5.20 21.68 23.65
CA THR A 24 4.85 20.26 23.87
C THR A 24 4.82 19.57 22.51
N ILE A 25 5.55 18.47 22.36
CA ILE A 25 5.65 17.72 21.11
C ILE A 25 4.77 16.48 21.25
N ALA A 26 3.59 16.51 20.66
CA ALA A 26 2.66 15.41 20.74
C ALA A 26 2.81 14.49 19.51
N ILE A 27 2.90 13.17 19.72
CA ILE A 27 3.20 12.20 18.66
C ILE A 27 1.99 11.30 18.38
N ASP A 28 1.74 11.06 17.10
CA ASP A 28 0.65 10.21 16.60
C ASP A 28 1.03 8.72 16.44
N ALA A 29 0.02 7.86 16.30
CA ALA A 29 0.18 6.41 16.22
C ALA A 29 0.89 6.02 14.91
N ASN A 30 0.53 6.64 13.79
CA ASN A 30 1.17 6.39 12.49
C ASN A 30 2.67 6.73 12.49
N VAL A 31 3.09 7.73 13.26
CA VAL A 31 4.50 8.09 13.44
C VAL A 31 5.22 7.02 14.24
N LEU A 32 4.63 6.54 15.34
CA LEU A 32 5.19 5.43 16.12
C LEU A 32 5.24 4.13 15.31
N LEU A 33 4.22 3.83 14.50
CA LEU A 33 4.18 2.66 13.63
C LEU A 33 5.25 2.71 12.52
N THR A 34 5.66 3.90 12.08
CA THR A 34 6.74 4.09 11.11
C THR A 34 8.06 3.45 11.57
N LEU A 35 8.30 3.35 12.89
CA LEU A 35 9.49 2.68 13.43
C LEU A 35 9.58 1.20 13.01
N TYR A 36 8.47 0.54 12.69
CA TYR A 36 8.46 -0.83 12.16
C TYR A 36 8.59 -0.90 10.63
N ARG A 37 8.38 0.22 9.92
CA ARG A 37 8.40 0.33 8.45
C ARG A 37 9.77 0.69 7.89
N VAL A 38 10.63 1.30 8.71
CA VAL A 38 11.97 1.75 8.34
C VAL A 38 13.05 0.73 8.71
N ASN A 39 14.23 0.88 8.11
CA ASN A 39 15.37 0.03 8.40
C ASN A 39 15.96 0.31 9.80
N SER A 40 16.89 -0.53 10.25
CA SER A 40 17.50 -0.45 11.59
C SER A 40 18.18 0.88 11.90
N ASP A 41 18.88 1.45 10.91
CA ASP A 41 19.69 2.66 11.09
C ASP A 41 18.77 3.89 11.12
N GLU A 42 17.84 3.96 10.17
CA GLU A 42 16.77 4.98 10.13
C GLU A 42 15.93 4.97 11.41
N ARG A 43 15.58 3.77 11.90
CA ARG A 43 14.84 3.60 13.16
C ARG A 43 15.60 4.19 14.33
N GLN A 44 16.91 3.92 14.42
CA GLN A 44 17.74 4.44 15.49
C GLN A 44 17.83 5.98 15.41
N GLU A 45 18.01 6.53 14.21
CA GLU A 45 18.01 7.99 14.02
C GLU A 45 16.68 8.65 14.44
N ILE A 46 15.53 8.03 14.14
CA ILE A 46 14.22 8.52 14.58
C ILE A 46 14.08 8.42 16.11
N LEU A 47 14.51 7.30 16.72
CA LEU A 47 14.48 7.14 18.17
C LEU A 47 15.38 8.16 18.88
N ASP A 48 16.55 8.44 18.32
CA ASP A 48 17.48 9.45 18.84
C ASP A 48 16.88 10.86 18.70
N ALA A 49 16.23 11.16 17.58
CA ALA A 49 15.50 12.41 17.38
C ALA A 49 14.37 12.60 18.41
N LEU A 50 13.62 11.54 18.73
CA LEU A 50 12.61 11.58 19.80
C LEU A 50 13.25 11.79 21.18
N ARG A 51 14.39 11.15 21.46
CA ARG A 51 15.13 11.32 22.73
C ARG A 51 15.59 12.76 22.95
N MET A 52 15.91 13.50 21.88
CA MET A 52 16.33 14.91 22.00
C MET A 52 15.26 15.83 22.58
N VAL A 53 13.99 15.46 22.47
CA VAL A 53 12.84 16.26 22.94
C VAL A 53 12.01 15.53 24.00
N GLU A 54 12.59 14.50 24.63
CA GLU A 54 11.85 13.54 25.44
C GLU A 54 11.12 14.17 26.63
N ASP A 55 11.68 15.23 27.22
CA ASP A 55 11.11 15.98 28.34
C ASP A 55 9.83 16.73 27.97
N ARG A 56 9.56 16.89 26.67
CA ARG A 56 8.42 17.61 26.11
C ARG A 56 7.51 16.72 25.28
N LEU A 57 7.85 15.44 25.13
CA LEU A 57 7.02 14.49 24.42
C LEU A 57 5.71 14.23 25.15
N PHE A 58 4.65 14.11 24.37
CA PHE A 58 3.35 13.66 24.80
C PHE A 58 2.77 12.66 23.81
N VAL A 59 2.18 11.58 24.29
CA VAL A 59 1.42 10.65 23.45
C VAL A 59 0.02 10.55 24.03
N PRO A 60 -1.04 10.94 23.30
CA PRO A 60 -2.41 10.76 23.77
C PRO A 60 -2.70 9.29 24.11
N TYR A 61 -3.58 9.05 25.07
CA TYR A 61 -3.99 7.72 25.48
C TYR A 61 -4.55 6.92 24.31
N HIS A 62 -5.50 7.51 23.56
CA HIS A 62 -6.12 6.84 22.41
C HIS A 62 -5.13 6.52 21.31
N VAL A 63 -4.12 7.38 21.12
CA VAL A 63 -3.04 7.19 20.16
C VAL A 63 -2.14 6.03 20.56
N ALA A 64 -1.77 5.95 21.85
CA ALA A 64 -1.02 4.81 22.37
C ALA A 64 -1.83 3.51 22.28
N GLU A 65 -3.13 3.57 22.57
CA GLU A 65 -4.03 2.43 22.41
C GLU A 65 -4.08 1.95 20.95
N GLU A 66 -4.23 2.86 19.99
CA GLU A 66 -4.21 2.56 18.57
C GLU A 66 -2.88 1.94 18.13
N PHE A 67 -1.76 2.52 18.55
CA PHE A 67 -0.43 1.97 18.32
C PHE A 67 -0.33 0.51 18.82
N HIS A 68 -0.77 0.25 20.05
CA HIS A 68 -0.75 -1.09 20.60
C HIS A 68 -1.66 -2.07 19.85
N ARG A 69 -2.82 -1.62 19.36
CA ARG A 69 -3.73 -2.44 18.55
C ARG A 69 -3.12 -2.83 17.21
N ASN A 70 -2.34 -1.92 16.60
CA ASN A 70 -1.88 -2.07 15.23
C ASN A 70 -0.44 -2.58 15.09
N ARG A 71 0.45 -2.41 16.08
CA ARG A 71 1.89 -2.72 15.95
C ARG A 71 2.20 -4.14 15.46
N LEU A 72 1.47 -5.16 15.94
CA LEU A 72 1.73 -6.55 15.57
C LEU A 72 1.26 -6.84 14.14
N GLN A 73 0.17 -6.19 13.72
CA GLN A 73 -0.30 -6.26 12.35
C GLN A 73 0.72 -5.58 11.42
N GLU A 74 1.22 -4.40 11.80
CA GLU A 74 2.25 -3.69 11.04
C GLU A 74 3.51 -4.54 10.84
N ILE A 75 4.01 -5.18 11.91
CA ILE A 75 5.15 -6.12 11.82
C ILE A 75 4.84 -7.26 10.83
N SER A 76 3.63 -7.81 10.88
CA SER A 76 3.21 -8.88 9.97
C SER A 76 3.11 -8.42 8.51
N ASP A 77 2.60 -7.21 8.28
CA ASP A 77 2.42 -6.64 6.95
C ASP A 77 3.77 -6.35 6.29
N GLN A 78 4.73 -5.80 7.04
CA GLN A 78 6.10 -5.58 6.55
C GLN A 78 6.78 -6.90 6.18
N LEU A 79 6.64 -7.95 6.99
CA LEU A 79 7.17 -9.28 6.64
C LEU A 79 6.53 -9.83 5.37
N THR A 80 5.22 -9.65 5.22
CA THR A 80 4.46 -10.12 4.04
C THR A 80 4.94 -9.39 2.78
N TYR A 81 5.05 -8.07 2.83
CA TYR A 81 5.54 -7.25 1.72
C TYR A 81 6.95 -7.68 1.26
N TYR A 82 7.89 -7.85 2.19
CA TYR A 82 9.24 -8.31 1.83
C TYR A 82 9.26 -9.73 1.29
N ASN A 83 8.41 -10.62 1.82
CA ASN A 83 8.27 -11.97 1.28
C ASN A 83 7.70 -11.94 -0.15
N GLU A 84 6.77 -11.04 -0.46
CA GLU A 84 6.26 -10.83 -1.81
C GLU A 84 7.36 -10.33 -2.76
N VAL A 85 8.20 -9.39 -2.33
CA VAL A 85 9.36 -8.93 -3.10
C VAL A 85 10.34 -10.08 -3.37
N ALA A 86 10.70 -10.85 -2.33
CA ALA A 86 11.58 -12.01 -2.46
C ALA A 86 10.98 -13.11 -3.36
N ASN A 87 9.69 -13.38 -3.22
CA ASN A 87 8.96 -14.34 -4.04
C ASN A 87 8.88 -13.89 -5.50
N SER A 88 8.68 -12.60 -5.75
CA SER A 88 8.65 -12.03 -7.11
C SER A 88 10.02 -12.16 -7.77
N ALA A 89 11.10 -11.82 -7.06
CA ALA A 89 12.46 -12.05 -7.54
C ALA A 89 12.71 -13.54 -7.83
N ARG A 90 12.21 -14.45 -6.99
CA ARG A 90 12.31 -15.90 -7.20
C ARG A 90 11.49 -16.38 -8.41
N LYS A 91 10.31 -15.79 -8.68
CA LYS A 91 9.48 -16.11 -9.85
C LYS A 91 10.19 -15.74 -11.16
N GLU A 92 10.77 -14.55 -11.24
CA GLU A 92 11.53 -14.09 -12.42
C GLU A 92 12.75 -14.97 -12.70
N ILE A 93 13.23 -15.67 -11.67
CA ILE A 93 14.35 -16.60 -11.74
C ILE A 93 13.93 -18.00 -12.21
N ASP A 94 12.79 -18.51 -11.76
CA ASP A 94 12.35 -19.87 -12.08
C ASP A 94 12.00 -20.03 -13.58
N ALA A 95 11.52 -18.98 -14.23
CA ALA A 95 11.13 -19.00 -15.65
C ALA A 95 12.31 -19.27 -16.62
N PRO A 96 13.46 -18.57 -16.51
CA PRO A 96 14.66 -18.92 -17.28
C PRO A 96 15.17 -20.35 -17.05
N ILE A 97 15.05 -20.90 -15.83
CA ILE A 97 15.44 -22.29 -15.54
C ILE A 97 14.54 -23.25 -16.31
N ALA A 98 13.23 -23.04 -16.26
CA ALA A 98 12.26 -23.86 -16.99
C ALA A 98 12.53 -23.81 -18.50
N ALA A 99 12.76 -22.62 -19.07
CA ALA A 99 13.09 -22.46 -20.48
C ALA A 99 14.40 -23.18 -20.88
N ALA A 100 15.42 -23.17 -20.01
CA ALA A 100 16.66 -23.89 -20.25
C ALA A 100 16.46 -25.41 -20.23
N ILE A 101 15.61 -25.92 -19.32
CA ILE A 101 15.24 -27.35 -19.26
C ILE A 101 14.48 -27.75 -20.54
N ASP A 102 13.52 -26.93 -20.99
CA ASP A 102 12.77 -27.18 -22.23
C ASP A 102 13.69 -27.23 -23.46
N ALA A 103 14.66 -26.33 -23.55
CA ALA A 103 15.66 -26.33 -24.62
C ALA A 103 16.51 -27.61 -24.61
N ILE A 104 16.89 -28.10 -23.43
CA ILE A 104 17.64 -29.36 -23.28
C ILE A 104 16.77 -30.56 -23.70
N ASN A 105 15.48 -30.57 -23.33
CA ASN A 105 14.55 -31.62 -23.74
C ASN A 105 14.31 -31.62 -25.26
N ALA A 106 14.27 -30.46 -25.89
CA ALA A 106 14.19 -30.34 -27.35
C ALA A 106 15.43 -30.94 -28.06
N ILE A 107 16.62 -30.82 -27.47
CA ILE A 107 17.84 -31.48 -27.99
C ILE A 107 17.78 -33.00 -27.80
N ARG A 108 17.10 -33.49 -26.75
CA ARG A 108 16.94 -34.92 -26.47
C ARG A 108 15.95 -35.60 -27.40
N ALA A 109 14.86 -34.93 -27.80
CA ALA A 109 13.76 -35.56 -28.54
C ALA A 109 14.18 -36.34 -29.80
N PRO A 110 15.12 -35.85 -30.65
CA PRO A 110 15.58 -36.61 -31.83
C PRO A 110 16.37 -37.89 -31.50
N LEU A 111 16.87 -38.04 -30.27
CA LEU A 111 17.61 -39.23 -29.84
C LEU A 111 16.70 -40.43 -29.59
N ASP A 112 15.37 -40.22 -29.50
CA ASP A 112 14.42 -41.31 -29.28
C ASP A 112 14.29 -42.25 -30.49
N ASP A 113 14.48 -41.71 -31.69
CA ASP A 113 14.47 -42.47 -32.94
C ASP A 113 15.83 -43.14 -33.26
N LEU A 114 16.88 -42.85 -32.49
CA LEU A 114 18.22 -43.37 -32.72
C LEU A 114 18.29 -44.87 -32.34
N ARG A 115 18.47 -45.74 -33.33
CA ARG A 115 18.53 -47.20 -33.13
C ARG A 115 19.86 -47.69 -32.54
N ASP A 116 20.94 -46.96 -32.78
CA ASP A 116 22.26 -47.25 -32.20
C ASP A 116 22.25 -46.89 -30.71
N LYS A 117 22.08 -47.91 -29.87
CA LYS A 117 21.99 -47.77 -28.41
C LYS A 117 23.28 -47.24 -27.78
N THR A 118 24.44 -47.54 -28.38
CA THR A 118 25.74 -47.13 -27.84
C THR A 118 25.95 -45.66 -28.10
N LEU A 119 25.73 -45.21 -29.34
CA LEU A 119 25.82 -43.80 -29.70
C LEU A 119 24.78 -42.95 -28.95
N LYS A 120 23.55 -43.46 -28.80
CA LYS A 120 22.51 -42.81 -27.98
C LYS A 120 23.00 -42.57 -26.54
N ALA A 121 23.57 -43.58 -25.91
CA ALA A 121 24.06 -43.49 -24.53
C ALA A 121 25.22 -42.48 -24.37
N GLU A 122 26.12 -42.40 -25.35
CA GLU A 122 27.21 -41.42 -25.36
C GLU A 122 26.70 -39.98 -25.48
N ILE A 123 25.77 -39.72 -26.40
CA ILE A 123 25.18 -38.38 -26.58
C ILE A 123 24.35 -37.99 -25.35
N GLU A 124 23.55 -38.90 -24.80
CA GLU A 124 22.79 -38.65 -23.57
C GLU A 124 23.70 -38.29 -22.39
N THR A 125 24.89 -38.90 -22.31
CA THR A 125 25.87 -38.61 -21.28
C THR A 125 26.40 -37.18 -21.39
N GLU A 126 26.73 -36.72 -22.60
CA GLU A 126 27.17 -35.35 -22.84
C GLU A 126 26.07 -34.31 -22.58
N ILE A 127 24.83 -34.61 -22.99
CA ILE A 127 23.67 -33.75 -22.68
C ILE A 127 23.46 -33.64 -21.16
N LYS A 128 23.50 -34.76 -20.43
CA LYS A 128 23.38 -34.76 -18.95
C LYS A 128 24.50 -33.94 -18.29
N ARG A 129 25.73 -34.00 -18.84
CA ARG A 129 26.85 -33.18 -18.34
C ARG A 129 26.62 -31.68 -18.58
N ALA A 130 26.17 -31.30 -19.77
CA ALA A 130 25.85 -29.92 -20.10
C ALA A 130 24.69 -29.36 -19.26
N GLU A 131 23.60 -30.13 -19.14
CA GLU A 131 22.45 -29.82 -18.28
C GLU A 131 22.88 -29.55 -16.83
N LYS A 132 23.66 -30.47 -16.25
CA LYS A 132 24.17 -30.34 -14.88
C LYS A 132 25.02 -29.08 -14.69
N ARG A 133 25.83 -28.70 -15.69
CA ARG A 133 26.67 -27.48 -15.63
C ARG A 133 25.82 -26.20 -15.67
N ILE A 134 24.86 -26.13 -16.58
CA ILE A 134 23.99 -24.96 -16.75
C ILE A 134 23.13 -24.76 -15.51
N LEU A 135 22.42 -25.81 -15.06
CA LEU A 135 21.56 -25.76 -13.89
C LEU A 135 22.36 -25.40 -12.62
N LYS A 136 23.55 -25.99 -12.44
CA LYS A 136 24.40 -25.68 -11.28
C LYS A 136 24.90 -24.24 -11.28
N ALA A 137 25.32 -23.71 -12.43
CA ALA A 137 25.80 -22.33 -12.54
C ALA A 137 24.66 -21.32 -12.25
N PHE A 138 23.49 -21.56 -12.84
CA PHE A 138 22.34 -20.69 -12.68
C PHE A 138 21.79 -20.74 -11.24
N ALA A 139 21.55 -21.95 -10.70
CA ALA A 139 21.09 -22.13 -9.32
C ALA A 139 22.05 -21.51 -8.29
N LYS A 140 23.37 -21.55 -8.52
CA LYS A 140 24.35 -20.92 -7.63
C LYS A 140 24.21 -19.40 -7.60
N SER A 141 24.08 -18.75 -8.76
CA SER A 141 23.91 -17.29 -8.85
C SER A 141 22.60 -16.83 -8.22
N VAL A 142 21.52 -17.57 -8.48
CA VAL A 142 20.19 -17.36 -7.90
C VAL A 142 20.20 -17.48 -6.38
N ASN A 143 20.70 -18.58 -5.85
CA ASN A 143 20.73 -18.82 -4.41
C ASN A 143 21.55 -17.75 -3.70
N LYS A 144 22.57 -17.18 -4.37
CA LYS A 144 23.34 -16.06 -3.81
C LYS A 144 22.49 -14.78 -3.70
N ILE A 145 21.64 -14.49 -4.69
CA ILE A 145 20.73 -13.33 -4.65
C ILE A 145 19.67 -13.53 -3.57
N VAL A 146 18.96 -14.66 -3.60
CA VAL A 146 17.90 -14.97 -2.63
C VAL A 146 18.42 -14.91 -1.20
N ARG A 147 19.54 -15.59 -0.88
CA ARG A 147 20.13 -15.54 0.46
C ARG A 147 20.54 -14.13 0.89
N ARG A 148 20.98 -13.30 -0.05
CA ARG A 148 21.37 -11.92 0.27
C ARG A 148 20.14 -11.06 0.53
N THR A 149 19.07 -11.23 -0.24
CA THR A 149 17.77 -10.57 0.01
C THR A 149 17.17 -11.01 1.35
N GLU A 150 17.21 -12.31 1.67
CA GLU A 150 16.76 -12.85 2.96
C GLU A 150 17.62 -12.28 4.11
N SER A 151 18.94 -12.24 3.96
CA SER A 151 19.83 -11.66 4.98
C SER A 151 19.58 -10.17 5.20
N ILE A 152 19.29 -9.39 4.15
CA ILE A 152 18.94 -7.97 4.24
C ILE A 152 17.58 -7.82 4.93
N ARG A 153 16.60 -8.65 4.56
CA ARG A 153 15.29 -8.69 5.22
C ARG A 153 15.44 -8.94 6.72
N ASP A 154 16.18 -9.98 7.10
CA ASP A 154 16.32 -10.41 8.48
C ASP A 154 17.16 -9.42 9.32
N SER A 155 18.04 -8.62 8.70
CA SER A 155 18.77 -7.56 9.41
C SER A 155 17.96 -6.29 9.64
N HIS A 156 16.93 -6.02 8.82
CA HIS A 156 16.16 -4.78 8.91
C HIS A 156 14.77 -4.96 9.52
N LEU A 157 14.16 -6.13 9.34
CA LEU A 157 12.80 -6.40 9.81
C LEU A 157 12.77 -7.11 11.15
N LEU A 158 11.77 -6.73 11.94
CA LEU A 158 11.40 -7.46 13.13
C LEU A 158 10.52 -8.65 12.73
N SER A 159 10.82 -9.84 13.23
CA SER A 159 9.92 -10.99 13.03
C SER A 159 8.71 -10.88 13.96
N LEU A 160 7.56 -11.44 13.55
CA LEU A 160 6.35 -11.44 14.38
C LEU A 160 6.57 -12.20 15.70
N GLU A 161 7.40 -13.24 15.70
CA GLU A 161 7.75 -13.96 16.93
C GLU A 161 8.52 -13.07 17.91
N VAL A 162 9.53 -12.33 17.41
CA VAL A 162 10.31 -11.41 18.25
C VAL A 162 9.43 -10.27 18.74
N GLY A 163 8.64 -9.63 17.87
CA GLY A 163 7.71 -8.56 18.25
C GLY A 163 6.64 -8.97 19.27
N ARG A 164 6.31 -10.27 19.37
CA ARG A 164 5.40 -10.76 20.41
C ARG A 164 6.06 -11.02 21.76
N LYS A 165 7.34 -11.41 21.77
CA LYS A 165 8.04 -11.89 22.98
C LYS A 165 9.03 -10.88 23.56
N ALA A 166 9.75 -10.17 22.70
CA ALA A 166 10.87 -9.32 23.05
C ALA A 166 11.00 -8.21 22.00
N ASP A 167 9.96 -7.38 21.86
CA ASP A 167 9.92 -6.29 20.90
C ASP A 167 10.94 -5.20 21.28
N PRO A 168 12.05 -5.06 20.52
CA PRO A 168 13.09 -4.10 20.85
C PRO A 168 12.64 -2.66 20.57
N VAL A 169 11.71 -2.45 19.62
CA VAL A 169 11.20 -1.11 19.28
C VAL A 169 10.31 -0.63 20.40
N LEU A 170 9.38 -1.49 20.85
CA LEU A 170 8.55 -1.19 22.02
C LEU A 170 9.41 -0.96 23.27
N ALA A 171 10.44 -1.77 23.50
CA ALA A 171 11.33 -1.60 24.66
C ALA A 171 12.10 -0.26 24.66
N GLU A 172 12.48 0.26 23.49
CA GLU A 172 13.06 1.60 23.38
C GLU A 172 12.00 2.70 23.57
N LEU A 173 10.79 2.51 23.04
CA LEU A 173 9.67 3.43 23.25
C LEU A 173 9.23 3.50 24.71
N ASP A 174 9.21 2.40 25.45
CA ASP A 174 8.89 2.38 26.89
C ASP A 174 9.85 3.24 27.72
N LYS A 175 11.10 3.42 27.25
CA LYS A 175 12.09 4.30 27.88
C LYS A 175 11.83 5.78 27.56
N ILE A 176 11.28 6.07 26.37
CA ILE A 176 11.04 7.43 25.88
C ILE A 176 9.66 7.93 26.34
N VAL A 177 8.61 7.13 26.20
CA VAL A 177 7.21 7.47 26.51
C VAL A 177 6.86 6.89 27.89
N THR A 178 7.38 7.53 28.93
CA THR A 178 7.09 7.14 30.32
C THR A 178 5.70 7.63 30.76
N ALA A 179 5.21 7.18 31.92
CA ALA A 179 3.88 7.50 32.41
C ALA A 179 3.56 9.00 32.52
N GLY A 180 4.57 9.87 32.72
CA GLY A 180 4.37 11.34 32.74
C GLY A 180 4.25 11.98 31.35
N ARG A 181 4.54 11.22 30.29
CA ARG A 181 4.54 11.63 28.88
C ARG A 181 3.37 10.98 28.11
N LEU A 182 2.48 10.28 28.81
CA LEU A 182 1.35 9.53 28.25
C LEU A 182 0.03 10.13 28.73
N GLY A 183 -0.95 10.22 27.84
CA GLY A 183 -2.32 10.59 28.16
C GLY A 183 -2.94 9.61 29.17
N GLN A 184 -3.78 10.13 30.05
CA GLN A 184 -4.53 9.30 30.99
C GLN A 184 -5.79 8.78 30.30
N ARG A 185 -6.12 7.50 30.54
CA ARG A 185 -7.36 6.91 30.04
C ARG A 185 -8.56 7.75 30.49
N PRO A 186 -9.37 8.29 29.56
CA PRO A 186 -10.57 9.02 29.94
C PRO A 186 -11.59 8.09 30.61
N SER A 187 -12.34 8.62 31.57
CA SER A 187 -13.43 7.90 32.22
C SER A 187 -14.56 7.58 31.24
N ASP A 188 -15.36 6.56 31.53
CA ASP A 188 -16.51 6.20 30.70
C ASP A 188 -17.51 7.36 30.51
N VAL A 189 -17.60 8.26 31.51
CA VAL A 189 -18.45 9.46 31.42
C VAL A 189 -17.85 10.48 30.45
N GLN A 190 -16.54 10.71 30.50
CA GLN A 190 -15.85 11.56 29.53
C GLN A 190 -15.97 11.00 28.12
N LEU A 191 -15.72 9.70 27.92
CA LEU A 191 -15.84 9.04 26.62
C LEU A 191 -17.23 9.18 26.02
N LYS A 192 -18.29 8.97 26.83
CA LYS A 192 -19.68 9.17 26.37
C LYS A 192 -19.96 10.61 25.98
N THR A 193 -19.43 11.57 26.73
CA THR A 193 -19.64 13.00 26.48
C THR A 193 -18.92 13.42 25.19
N GLN A 194 -17.65 13.01 25.05
CA GLN A 194 -16.85 13.28 23.86
C GLN A 194 -17.41 12.59 22.61
N SER A 195 -17.95 11.37 22.74
CA SER A 195 -18.59 10.66 21.60
C SER A 195 -19.83 11.41 21.10
N ALA A 196 -20.68 11.88 22.02
CA ALA A 196 -21.87 12.64 21.65
C ALA A 196 -21.52 13.97 20.95
N GLU A 197 -20.46 14.64 21.40
CA GLU A 197 -19.94 15.84 20.73
C GLU A 197 -19.31 15.50 19.37
N ALA A 198 -18.56 14.39 19.26
CA ALA A 198 -17.99 13.93 18.00
C ALA A 198 -19.08 13.68 16.95
N ASP A 199 -20.19 13.03 17.32
CA ASP A 199 -21.33 12.80 16.43
C ASP A 199 -21.89 14.13 15.87
N LEU A 200 -22.08 15.13 16.73
CA LEU A 200 -22.57 16.45 16.32
C LEU A 200 -21.58 17.14 15.37
N ARG A 201 -20.29 17.10 15.71
CA ARG A 201 -19.22 17.69 14.90
C ARG A 201 -19.11 17.02 13.54
N PHE A 202 -19.17 15.70 13.50
CA PHE A 202 -19.04 14.93 12.26
C PHE A 202 -20.24 15.15 11.34
N ALA A 203 -21.46 15.21 11.89
CA ALA A 203 -22.65 15.59 11.13
C ALA A 203 -22.54 17.00 10.53
N ALA A 204 -21.92 17.93 11.24
CA ALA A 204 -21.66 19.30 10.80
C ALA A 204 -20.35 19.46 9.98
N LYS A 205 -19.58 18.37 9.76
CA LYS A 205 -18.24 18.38 9.13
C LYS A 205 -17.26 19.35 9.79
N ILE A 206 -17.31 19.46 11.11
CA ILE A 206 -16.39 20.24 11.93
C ILE A 206 -15.15 19.37 12.21
N PRO A 207 -13.94 19.82 11.88
CA PRO A 207 -12.70 19.06 12.08
C PRO A 207 -12.30 18.96 13.56
N PRO A 208 -11.43 18.03 13.97
CA PRO A 208 -10.90 16.92 13.18
C PRO A 208 -11.74 15.65 13.33
N GLY A 209 -11.51 14.66 12.46
CA GLY A 209 -12.02 13.29 12.57
C GLY A 209 -13.25 12.96 11.74
N TYR A 210 -13.94 13.95 11.15
CA TYR A 210 -15.16 13.68 10.39
C TYR A 210 -14.90 12.86 9.12
N MET A 211 -13.66 12.81 8.62
CA MET A 211 -13.28 11.96 7.49
C MET A 211 -13.29 10.47 7.86
N ASP A 212 -13.19 10.15 9.15
CA ASP A 212 -13.15 8.78 9.67
C ASP A 212 -14.50 8.30 10.21
N ALA A 213 -15.55 9.11 10.11
CA ALA A 213 -16.91 8.83 10.62
C ALA A 213 -17.52 7.52 10.08
N LYS A 214 -17.07 7.04 8.91
CA LYS A 214 -17.56 5.79 8.28
C LYS A 214 -16.77 4.55 8.69
N LYS A 215 -15.70 4.67 9.47
CA LYS A 215 -14.89 3.51 9.89
C LYS A 215 -15.66 2.68 10.92
N ASP A 216 -15.68 1.36 10.73
CA ASP A 216 -16.32 0.42 11.66
C ASP A 216 -15.68 0.41 13.06
N LYS A 217 -14.42 0.82 13.16
CA LYS A 217 -13.63 0.87 14.39
C LYS A 217 -12.92 2.20 14.49
N ASN A 218 -12.80 2.71 15.72
CA ASN A 218 -12.06 3.93 16.05
C ASN A 218 -12.53 5.18 15.31
N ALA A 219 -13.82 5.27 14.93
CA ALA A 219 -14.36 6.41 14.20
C ALA A 219 -14.13 7.77 14.91
N PHE A 220 -14.12 7.78 16.25
CA PHE A 220 -13.90 8.98 17.06
C PHE A 220 -12.44 9.19 17.51
N GLY A 221 -11.51 8.33 17.08
CA GLY A 221 -10.12 8.33 17.56
C GLY A 221 -9.44 9.69 17.41
N ASP A 222 -9.51 10.29 16.23
CA ASP A 222 -8.96 11.62 15.92
C ASP A 222 -9.52 12.71 16.84
N TYR A 223 -10.83 12.69 17.10
CA TYR A 223 -11.46 13.67 17.97
C TYR A 223 -11.08 13.47 19.44
N PHE A 224 -10.95 12.23 19.90
CA PHE A 224 -10.46 11.95 21.25
C PHE A 224 -9.02 12.39 21.44
N ALA A 225 -8.15 12.12 20.46
CA ALA A 225 -6.79 12.61 20.45
C ALA A 225 -6.78 14.14 20.52
N TRP A 226 -7.60 14.82 19.70
CA TRP A 226 -7.74 16.28 19.74
C TRP A 226 -8.14 16.82 21.13
N CYS A 227 -9.11 16.20 21.81
CA CYS A 227 -9.45 16.57 23.18
C CYS A 227 -8.25 16.48 24.13
N GLU A 228 -7.47 15.39 24.05
CA GLU A 228 -6.29 15.20 24.89
C GLU A 228 -5.17 16.21 24.57
N LEU A 229 -5.01 16.61 23.29
CA LEU A 229 -4.08 17.68 22.89
C LEU A 229 -4.48 19.03 23.51
N LEU A 230 -5.78 19.35 23.54
CA LEU A 230 -6.27 20.57 24.19
C LEU A 230 -6.00 20.53 25.70
N ASP A 231 -6.21 19.39 26.34
CA ASP A 231 -6.03 19.24 27.79
C ASP A 231 -4.56 19.33 28.20
N VAL A 232 -3.65 18.67 27.48
CA VAL A 232 -2.21 18.77 27.78
C VAL A 232 -1.68 20.18 27.55
N ALA A 233 -2.15 20.90 26.53
CA ALA A 233 -1.70 22.26 26.26
C ALA A 233 -2.20 23.27 27.30
N LYS A 234 -3.42 23.10 27.81
CA LYS A 234 -3.91 23.88 28.97
C LYS A 234 -3.06 23.61 30.21
N ALA A 235 -2.73 22.35 30.46
CA ALA A 235 -1.97 21.95 31.64
C ALA A 235 -0.51 22.40 31.60
N SER A 236 0.13 22.30 30.42
CA SER A 236 1.54 22.68 30.24
C SER A 236 1.74 24.18 30.06
N ASN A 237 0.72 24.89 29.56
CA ASN A 237 0.79 26.30 29.16
C ASN A 237 1.91 26.56 28.12
N ARG A 238 2.03 25.66 27.14
CA ARG A 238 3.03 25.70 26.07
C ARG A 238 2.34 25.63 24.69
N PRO A 239 2.96 26.17 23.63
CA PRO A 239 2.57 25.84 22.26
C PRO A 239 2.62 24.33 22.03
N LEU A 240 1.80 23.82 21.12
CA LEU A 240 1.77 22.40 20.80
C LEU A 240 2.14 22.14 19.34
N LEU A 241 3.10 21.25 19.15
CA LEU A 241 3.43 20.66 17.84
C LEU A 241 2.90 19.23 17.80
N TRP A 242 1.91 18.97 16.96
CA TRP A 242 1.43 17.62 16.68
C TRP A 242 2.22 17.00 15.54
N VAL A 243 2.83 15.85 15.76
CA VAL A 243 3.59 15.12 14.74
C VAL A 243 2.75 13.94 14.26
N SER A 244 2.19 14.07 13.06
CA SER A 244 1.29 13.08 12.47
C SER A 244 1.47 13.03 10.96
N ASN A 245 1.51 11.81 10.41
CA ASN A 245 1.50 11.61 8.96
C ASN A 245 0.10 11.72 8.35
N ASP A 246 -0.96 11.87 9.15
CA ASP A 246 -2.31 12.10 8.66
C ASP A 246 -2.38 13.46 7.97
N GLN A 247 -2.68 13.46 6.67
CA GLN A 247 -2.81 14.66 5.85
C GLN A 247 -4.22 14.81 5.25
N LYS A 248 -5.23 14.29 5.92
CA LYS A 248 -6.63 14.38 5.48
C LYS A 248 -7.14 15.83 5.49
N LYS A 249 -8.28 16.03 4.83
CA LYS A 249 -8.87 17.36 4.59
C LYS A 249 -9.48 18.00 5.84
N ASP A 250 -9.69 17.22 6.89
CA ASP A 250 -10.10 17.65 8.23
C ASP A 250 -8.93 17.96 9.16
N TRP A 251 -7.69 17.79 8.69
CA TRP A 251 -6.48 18.25 9.37
C TRP A 251 -5.79 19.38 8.59
N TYR A 252 -5.65 19.24 7.28
CA TYR A 252 -4.89 20.16 6.44
C TYR A 252 -5.73 21.03 5.51
N GLN A 253 -5.30 22.28 5.37
CA GLN A 253 -5.70 23.14 4.26
C GLN A 253 -5.03 22.69 2.95
N GLU A 254 -5.84 22.52 1.90
CA GLU A 254 -5.39 22.14 0.57
C GLU A 254 -5.81 23.18 -0.47
N VAL A 255 -4.83 23.68 -1.24
CA VAL A 255 -5.04 24.66 -2.31
C VAL A 255 -4.43 24.11 -3.59
N SER A 256 -5.25 23.88 -4.62
CA SER A 256 -4.81 23.33 -5.92
C SER A 256 -4.00 22.02 -5.79
N GLY A 257 -4.38 21.16 -4.84
CA GLY A 257 -3.70 19.89 -4.56
C GLY A 257 -2.42 20.02 -3.72
N GLN A 258 -2.04 21.24 -3.29
CA GLN A 258 -0.92 21.47 -2.39
C GLN A 258 -1.40 21.65 -0.96
N LYS A 259 -0.82 20.90 -0.01
CA LYS A 259 -1.06 21.07 1.42
C LYS A 259 -0.27 22.28 1.92
N VAL A 260 -0.96 23.26 2.50
CA VAL A 260 -0.37 24.55 2.89
C VAL A 260 -0.07 24.62 4.39
N GLY A 261 -0.78 23.84 5.20
CA GLY A 261 -0.58 23.74 6.64
C GLY A 261 -1.85 23.26 7.37
N PRO A 262 -1.84 23.28 8.71
CA PRO A 262 -3.02 22.93 9.51
C PRO A 262 -4.21 23.83 9.17
N LEU A 263 -5.42 23.28 9.26
CA LEU A 263 -6.65 24.05 9.08
C LEU A 263 -6.69 25.28 10.01
N PRO A 264 -7.01 26.47 9.49
CA PRO A 264 -7.19 27.68 10.30
C PRO A 264 -8.23 27.50 11.41
N GLU A 265 -9.28 26.70 11.18
CA GLU A 265 -10.32 26.38 12.15
C GLU A 265 -9.77 25.64 13.37
N LEU A 266 -8.88 24.67 13.16
CA LEU A 266 -8.21 23.93 14.25
C LEU A 266 -7.30 24.86 15.04
N ARG A 267 -6.54 25.73 14.36
CA ARG A 267 -5.67 26.71 15.02
C ARG A 267 -6.47 27.70 15.87
N ALA A 268 -7.59 28.19 15.32
CA ALA A 268 -8.47 29.12 16.01
C ALA A 268 -9.16 28.46 17.23
N GLU A 269 -9.67 27.23 17.08
CA GLU A 269 -10.24 26.46 18.19
C GLU A 269 -9.21 26.23 19.29
N PHE A 270 -8.01 25.77 18.93
CA PHE A 270 -6.94 25.50 19.88
C PHE A 270 -6.55 26.75 20.65
N ARG A 271 -6.36 27.89 19.96
CA ARG A 271 -6.07 29.17 20.60
C ARG A 271 -7.20 29.60 21.52
N SER A 272 -8.46 29.48 21.09
CA SER A 272 -9.62 29.86 21.90
C SER A 272 -9.77 28.99 23.15
N ALA A 273 -9.46 27.70 23.05
CA ALA A 273 -9.63 26.75 24.14
C ALA A 273 -8.46 26.74 25.14
N THR A 274 -7.24 27.05 24.69
CA THR A 274 -6.01 26.88 25.49
C THR A 274 -5.24 28.17 25.73
N GLY A 275 -5.47 29.21 24.92
CA GLY A 275 -4.63 30.42 24.87
C GLY A 275 -3.27 30.22 24.19
N GLN A 276 -2.97 29.00 23.72
CA GLN A 276 -1.68 28.61 23.14
C GLN A 276 -1.75 28.49 21.61
N GLU A 277 -0.59 28.43 20.98
CA GLU A 277 -0.50 28.18 19.53
C GLU A 277 -0.46 26.69 19.20
N TYR A 278 -1.00 26.35 18.03
CA TYR A 278 -1.01 25.00 17.48
C TYR A 278 -0.38 24.96 16.11
N HIS A 279 0.43 23.94 15.88
CA HIS A 279 0.88 23.53 14.57
C HIS A 279 0.95 22.01 14.49
N HIS A 280 0.95 21.47 13.29
CA HIS A 280 1.26 20.07 13.07
C HIS A 280 2.13 19.88 11.84
N THR A 281 2.87 18.79 11.83
CA THR A 281 3.80 18.45 10.77
C THR A 281 3.94 16.94 10.66
N PRO A 282 4.14 16.37 9.46
CA PRO A 282 4.49 14.96 9.32
C PRO A 282 5.88 14.67 9.87
N LEU A 283 6.19 13.38 10.05
CA LEU A 283 7.46 12.96 10.65
C LEU A 283 8.68 13.56 9.91
N TYR A 284 8.67 13.59 8.57
CA TYR A 284 9.78 14.18 7.81
C TYR A 284 9.97 15.68 8.11
N GLY A 285 8.87 16.40 8.34
CA GLY A 285 8.89 17.82 8.67
C GLY A 285 9.45 18.05 10.07
N PHE A 286 9.04 17.23 11.04
CA PHE A 286 9.61 17.22 12.39
C PHE A 286 11.12 16.94 12.39
N LEU A 287 11.58 15.90 11.67
CA LEU A 287 13.01 15.58 11.55
C LEU A 287 13.79 16.71 10.86
N THR A 288 13.18 17.36 9.87
CA THR A 288 13.78 18.53 9.20
C THR A 288 13.92 19.69 10.18
N MET A 289 12.89 19.98 10.98
CA MET A 289 12.93 21.03 12.02
C MET A 289 14.01 20.73 13.07
N LEU A 290 14.14 19.49 13.54
CA LEU A 290 15.20 19.10 14.45
C LEU A 290 16.60 19.28 13.85
N ASN A 291 16.80 18.94 12.57
CA ASN A 291 18.07 19.20 11.91
C ASN A 291 18.37 20.70 11.80
N THR A 292 17.37 21.50 11.45
CA THR A 292 17.51 22.95 11.27
C THR A 292 17.80 23.67 12.59
N TYR A 293 17.03 23.38 13.64
CA TYR A 293 17.04 24.16 14.88
C TYR A 293 17.85 23.52 16.01
N PHE A 294 18.06 22.20 15.98
CA PHE A 294 18.81 21.45 17.00
C PHE A 294 20.09 20.78 16.48
N SER A 295 20.39 20.89 15.18
CA SER A 295 21.54 20.18 14.56
C SER A 295 21.54 18.68 14.88
N ALA A 296 20.36 18.05 14.88
CA ALA A 296 20.17 16.65 15.27
C ALA A 296 21.00 15.63 14.48
N GLY A 297 21.46 15.99 13.28
CA GLY A 297 22.34 15.13 12.47
C GLY A 297 21.62 13.96 11.80
N VAL A 298 20.28 13.99 11.74
CA VAL A 298 19.47 12.97 11.05
C VAL A 298 19.85 12.94 9.57
N ALA A 299 20.11 11.75 9.02
CA ALA A 299 20.55 11.63 7.65
C ALA A 299 19.44 12.08 6.67
N LYS A 300 19.86 12.68 5.54
CA LYS A 300 18.91 13.09 4.49
C LYS A 300 18.10 11.90 3.94
N GLU A 301 18.69 10.71 3.93
CA GLU A 301 18.00 9.50 3.48
C GLU A 301 16.88 9.10 4.44
N THR A 302 17.10 9.16 5.76
CA THR A 302 16.07 8.92 6.79
C THR A 302 14.88 9.87 6.63
N ILE A 303 15.15 11.17 6.43
CA ILE A 303 14.10 12.17 6.17
C ILE A 303 13.33 11.84 4.88
N ARG A 304 14.05 11.40 3.84
CA ARG A 304 13.44 11.01 2.57
C ARG A 304 12.57 9.75 2.70
N SER A 305 13.01 8.75 3.45
CA SER A 305 12.22 7.55 3.74
C SER A 305 10.94 7.89 4.51
N ALA A 306 11.03 8.78 5.51
CA ALA A 306 9.86 9.29 6.22
C ALA A 306 8.89 10.08 5.31
N GLN A 307 9.42 10.86 4.36
CA GLN A 307 8.61 11.56 3.35
C GLN A 307 7.86 10.58 2.45
N ILE A 308 8.57 9.56 1.91
CA ILE A 308 7.96 8.53 1.07
C ILE A 308 6.85 7.80 1.84
N GLN A 309 7.08 7.49 3.12
CA GLN A 309 6.06 6.85 3.94
C GLN A 309 4.83 7.74 4.13
N SER A 310 5.03 9.02 4.44
CA SER A 310 3.92 9.97 4.56
C SER A 310 3.14 10.14 3.25
N ASP A 311 3.83 10.13 2.10
CA ASP A 311 3.19 10.14 0.79
C ASP A 311 2.39 8.85 0.55
N VAL A 312 2.94 7.69 0.90
CA VAL A 312 2.25 6.39 0.82
C VAL A 312 0.99 6.38 1.68
N ASP A 313 1.08 6.81 2.94
CA ASP A 313 -0.06 6.89 3.86
C ASP A 313 -1.16 7.78 3.28
N ARG A 314 -0.79 8.97 2.75
CA ARG A 314 -1.71 9.88 2.08
C ARG A 314 -2.41 9.25 0.87
N PHE A 315 -1.70 8.48 0.05
CA PHE A 315 -2.29 7.82 -1.11
C PHE A 315 -3.12 6.60 -0.73
N ALA A 316 -2.74 5.89 0.34
CA ALA A 316 -3.49 4.75 0.83
C ALA A 316 -4.87 5.15 1.38
N GLU A 317 -4.96 6.31 2.01
CA GLU A 317 -6.21 6.88 2.52
C GLU A 317 -7.06 7.53 1.42
N SER A 318 -6.51 7.74 0.22
CA SER A 318 -7.29 8.15 -0.95
C SER A 318 -8.01 6.97 -1.59
N GLU A 319 -8.92 6.36 -0.83
CA GLU A 319 -9.86 5.41 -1.41
C GLU A 319 -10.69 6.14 -2.48
N THR A 320 -10.61 5.65 -3.70
CA THR A 320 -11.31 6.21 -4.85
C THR A 320 -12.28 5.19 -5.39
N GLU A 321 -13.53 5.60 -5.58
CA GLU A 321 -14.51 4.78 -6.29
C GLU A 321 -14.29 4.94 -7.79
N MET A 322 -14.14 3.82 -8.50
CA MET A 322 -14.05 3.80 -9.96
C MET A 322 -15.08 2.82 -10.53
N LYS A 323 -15.50 3.04 -11.78
CA LYS A 323 -16.45 2.14 -12.46
C LYS A 323 -15.72 1.18 -13.40
N VAL A 324 -16.01 -0.12 -13.30
CA VAL A 324 -15.52 -1.14 -14.24
C VAL A 324 -16.25 -0.99 -15.56
N SER A 325 -15.57 -0.45 -16.55
CA SER A 325 -16.14 -0.21 -17.88
C SER A 325 -16.13 -1.46 -18.77
N ASP A 326 -15.11 -2.30 -18.63
CA ASP A 326 -14.86 -3.45 -19.50
C ASP A 326 -13.78 -4.33 -18.85
N ILE A 327 -13.73 -5.60 -19.22
CA ILE A 327 -12.58 -6.47 -18.95
C ILE A 327 -12.10 -7.01 -20.29
N ARG A 328 -10.85 -6.72 -20.63
CA ARG A 328 -10.26 -7.05 -21.93
C ARG A 328 -9.11 -7.99 -21.76
N VAL A 329 -8.74 -8.67 -22.84
CA VAL A 329 -7.60 -9.58 -22.85
C VAL A 329 -6.51 -9.11 -23.80
N LEU A 330 -5.28 -9.45 -23.44
CA LEU A 330 -4.08 -9.19 -24.21
C LEU A 330 -3.37 -10.51 -24.51
N VAL A 331 -3.01 -10.73 -25.77
CA VAL A 331 -2.15 -11.85 -26.16
C VAL A 331 -0.71 -11.37 -26.23
N ASP A 332 0.16 -11.89 -25.36
CA ASP A 332 1.58 -11.56 -25.34
C ASP A 332 2.39 -12.31 -26.43
N ARG A 333 3.70 -12.04 -26.50
CA ARG A 333 4.59 -12.65 -27.51
C ARG A 333 4.82 -14.14 -27.28
N GLN A 334 4.69 -14.60 -26.04
CA GLN A 334 4.80 -16.00 -25.65
C GLN A 334 3.50 -16.77 -25.90
N GLY A 335 2.42 -16.05 -26.22
CA GLY A 335 1.09 -16.55 -26.55
C GLY A 335 0.14 -16.56 -25.36
N TYR A 336 0.52 -16.09 -24.17
CA TYR A 336 -0.38 -16.03 -23.03
C TYR A 336 -1.46 -14.98 -23.24
N VAL A 337 -2.68 -15.33 -22.86
CA VAL A 337 -3.86 -14.47 -22.93
C VAL A 337 -4.16 -14.00 -21.51
N LYS A 338 -3.87 -12.72 -21.24
CA LYS A 338 -3.98 -12.13 -19.90
C LYS A 338 -5.10 -11.09 -19.85
N PRO A 339 -6.02 -11.16 -18.87
CA PRO A 339 -7.03 -10.13 -18.71
C PRO A 339 -6.46 -8.86 -18.07
N PHE A 340 -7.14 -7.75 -18.29
CA PHE A 340 -6.94 -6.51 -17.58
C PHE A 340 -8.29 -5.79 -17.46
N VAL A 341 -8.51 -5.19 -16.29
CA VAL A 341 -9.75 -4.48 -15.95
C VAL A 341 -9.61 -3.04 -16.42
N MET A 342 -10.59 -2.57 -17.18
CA MET A 342 -10.68 -1.18 -17.61
C MET A 342 -11.54 -0.38 -16.63
N LEU A 343 -10.89 0.47 -15.85
CA LEU A 343 -11.53 1.35 -14.89
C LEU A 343 -11.76 2.74 -15.50
N ASN A 344 -12.96 3.27 -15.30
CA ASN A 344 -13.29 4.66 -15.59
C ASN A 344 -13.19 5.47 -14.29
N ASP A 345 -12.16 6.30 -14.22
CA ASP A 345 -11.96 7.27 -13.15
C ASP A 345 -12.71 8.56 -13.53
N ARG A 346 -13.94 8.67 -13.01
CA ARG A 346 -14.81 9.83 -13.26
C ARG A 346 -14.23 11.13 -12.69
N SER A 347 -13.45 11.04 -11.62
CA SER A 347 -12.87 12.22 -10.98
C SER A 347 -11.79 12.85 -11.86
N ALA A 348 -10.93 12.02 -12.45
CA ALA A 348 -9.83 12.45 -13.31
C ALA A 348 -10.16 12.39 -14.82
N HIS A 349 -11.40 12.05 -15.20
CA HIS A 349 -11.85 11.92 -16.59
C HIS A 349 -10.91 11.05 -17.46
N ARG A 350 -10.44 9.93 -16.90
CA ARG A 350 -9.45 9.04 -17.55
C ARG A 350 -9.84 7.57 -17.47
N MET A 351 -9.29 6.78 -18.38
CA MET A 351 -9.37 5.32 -18.36
C MET A 351 -8.07 4.74 -17.81
N VAL A 352 -8.18 3.77 -16.90
CA VAL A 352 -7.04 3.07 -16.29
C VAL A 352 -7.15 1.58 -16.63
N ALA A 353 -6.09 1.00 -17.15
CA ALA A 353 -6.00 -0.44 -17.41
C ALA A 353 -5.21 -1.09 -16.27
N VAL A 354 -5.85 -1.97 -15.51
CA VAL A 354 -5.21 -2.67 -14.38
C VAL A 354 -5.08 -4.16 -14.71
N PRO A 355 -3.87 -4.70 -14.87
CA PRO A 355 -3.66 -6.10 -15.18
C PRO A 355 -3.98 -6.98 -13.97
N TYR A 356 -4.70 -8.08 -14.20
CA TYR A 356 -5.00 -9.09 -13.18
C TYR A 356 -4.90 -10.48 -13.80
N GLU A 357 -4.70 -11.49 -12.97
CA GLU A 357 -4.90 -12.88 -13.40
C GLU A 357 -6.39 -13.23 -13.35
N TYR A 358 -6.86 -14.15 -14.20
CA TYR A 358 -8.29 -14.49 -14.29
C TYR A 358 -8.87 -14.93 -12.96
N ASP A 359 -8.15 -15.80 -12.25
CA ASP A 359 -8.59 -16.33 -10.95
C ASP A 359 -8.65 -15.22 -9.89
N GLU A 360 -7.85 -14.16 -9.99
CA GLU A 360 -7.90 -13.02 -9.06
C GLU A 360 -9.13 -12.14 -9.32
N ILE A 361 -9.52 -11.96 -10.60
CA ILE A 361 -10.78 -11.26 -10.95
C ILE A 361 -11.98 -12.01 -10.35
N LEU A 362 -11.98 -13.35 -10.48
CA LEU A 362 -13.01 -14.20 -9.87
C LEU A 362 -12.99 -14.13 -8.34
N ARG A 363 -11.80 -14.16 -7.72
CA ARG A 363 -11.63 -14.07 -6.25
C ARG A 363 -12.13 -12.74 -5.70
N LEU A 364 -11.86 -11.65 -6.40
CA LEU A 364 -12.36 -10.32 -6.04
C LEU A 364 -13.87 -10.17 -6.32
N GLY A 365 -14.46 -11.06 -7.11
CA GLY A 365 -15.89 -11.03 -7.44
C GLY A 365 -16.30 -9.85 -8.32
N VAL A 366 -15.37 -9.31 -9.11
CA VAL A 366 -15.58 -8.11 -9.93
C VAL A 366 -16.32 -8.45 -11.22
N LEU A 367 -17.35 -7.68 -11.54
CA LEU A 367 -18.18 -7.77 -12.74
C LEU A 367 -17.99 -6.55 -13.64
N ILE A 368 -18.23 -6.72 -14.94
CA ILE A 368 -18.29 -5.59 -15.87
C ILE A 368 -19.53 -4.76 -15.54
N GLY A 369 -19.34 -3.47 -15.25
CA GLY A 369 -20.40 -2.57 -14.79
C GLY A 369 -20.31 -2.21 -13.30
N ASP A 370 -19.54 -2.94 -12.50
CA ASP A 370 -19.41 -2.69 -11.05
C ASP A 370 -18.83 -1.30 -10.74
N SER A 371 -19.31 -0.68 -9.66
CA SER A 371 -18.51 0.31 -8.90
C SER A 371 -17.56 -0.46 -7.98
N VAL A 372 -16.27 -0.11 -8.01
CA VAL A 372 -15.22 -0.76 -7.23
C VAL A 372 -14.47 0.23 -6.35
N GLN A 373 -14.09 -0.22 -5.15
CA GLN A 373 -13.19 0.51 -4.27
C GLN A 373 -11.75 0.32 -4.78
N CYS A 374 -11.03 1.42 -4.98
CA CYS A 374 -9.66 1.42 -5.46
C CYS A 374 -8.73 2.20 -4.53
N ILE A 375 -7.47 1.77 -4.49
CA ILE A 375 -6.37 2.46 -3.83
C ILE A 375 -5.32 2.83 -4.89
N GLN A 376 -4.77 4.03 -4.78
CA GLN A 376 -3.67 4.49 -5.61
C GLN A 376 -2.35 4.13 -4.93
N LEU A 377 -1.55 3.25 -5.53
CA LEU A 377 -0.23 2.92 -5.00
C LEU A 377 0.77 4.04 -5.30
N ALA A 378 1.86 4.10 -4.52
CA ALA A 378 2.92 5.10 -4.71
C ALA A 378 3.57 5.05 -6.11
N SER A 379 3.50 3.92 -6.81
CA SER A 379 3.94 3.76 -8.21
C SER A 379 3.03 4.44 -9.24
N ARG A 380 1.90 5.03 -8.81
CA ARG A 380 0.76 5.45 -9.65
C ARG A 380 -0.02 4.30 -10.29
N ASP A 381 0.23 3.06 -9.87
CA ASP A 381 -0.63 1.93 -10.21
C ASP A 381 -1.89 1.94 -9.34
N VAL A 382 -3.03 1.58 -9.95
CA VAL A 382 -4.30 1.45 -9.25
C VAL A 382 -4.50 0.00 -8.86
N ARG A 383 -4.92 -0.26 -7.62
CA ARG A 383 -5.32 -1.59 -7.16
C ARG A 383 -6.79 -1.59 -6.74
N ILE A 384 -7.55 -2.54 -7.27
CA ILE A 384 -8.93 -2.82 -6.87
C ILE A 384 -8.92 -3.60 -5.55
N LEU A 385 -9.67 -3.12 -4.56
CA LEU A 385 -9.88 -3.79 -3.28
C LEU A 385 -11.08 -4.75 -3.34
N GLY A 386 -12.14 -4.36 -4.05
CA GLY A 386 -13.34 -5.17 -4.29
C GLY A 386 -14.50 -4.35 -4.84
N PRO A 387 -15.59 -5.01 -5.28
CA PRO A 387 -16.81 -4.35 -5.73
C PRO A 387 -17.64 -3.83 -4.55
N ILE A 388 -18.31 -2.70 -4.76
CA ILE A 388 -19.32 -2.16 -3.85
C ILE A 388 -20.64 -2.86 -4.19
N VAL A 389 -20.89 -4.01 -3.55
CA VAL A 389 -22.00 -4.90 -3.92
C VAL A 389 -23.37 -4.23 -3.74
N ASP A 390 -23.51 -3.33 -2.77
CA ASP A 390 -24.77 -2.66 -2.43
C ASP A 390 -25.31 -1.74 -3.53
N VAL A 391 -24.45 -1.31 -4.47
CA VAL A 391 -24.85 -0.42 -5.57
C VAL A 391 -25.07 -1.15 -6.89
N ARG A 392 -25.05 -2.49 -6.89
CA ARG A 392 -25.35 -3.28 -8.08
C ARG A 392 -26.82 -3.11 -8.48
N ASP A 393 -27.05 -2.83 -9.75
CA ASP A 393 -28.40 -2.64 -10.30
C ASP A 393 -28.90 -3.87 -11.09
N GLY A 394 -28.08 -4.92 -11.19
CA GLY A 394 -28.41 -6.17 -11.88
C GLY A 394 -28.09 -6.13 -13.38
N THR A 395 -27.55 -5.02 -13.89
CA THR A 395 -27.07 -4.94 -15.28
C THR A 395 -25.62 -5.41 -15.45
N GLU A 396 -24.95 -5.77 -14.36
CA GLU A 396 -23.56 -6.19 -14.36
C GLU A 396 -23.37 -7.57 -14.98
N CYS A 397 -22.27 -7.73 -15.72
CA CYS A 397 -21.99 -8.96 -16.47
C CYS A 397 -20.75 -9.68 -15.94
N HIS A 398 -20.84 -11.01 -15.82
CA HIS A 398 -19.68 -11.85 -15.57
C HIS A 398 -18.68 -11.78 -16.73
N PHE A 399 -17.39 -11.75 -16.39
CA PHE A 399 -16.32 -11.90 -17.36
C PHE A 399 -15.91 -13.37 -17.46
N GLU A 400 -15.90 -13.87 -18.69
CA GLU A 400 -15.35 -15.19 -19.04
C GLU A 400 -14.19 -15.04 -20.00
N MET A 401 -13.17 -15.88 -19.81
CA MET A 401 -12.04 -15.93 -20.73
C MET A 401 -12.49 -16.48 -22.09
N PRO A 402 -11.96 -15.95 -23.21
CA PRO A 402 -12.31 -16.47 -24.52
C PRO A 402 -11.79 -17.90 -24.70
N THR A 403 -12.49 -18.70 -25.49
CA THR A 403 -12.06 -20.06 -25.89
C THR A 403 -11.15 -20.05 -27.11
N GLU A 404 -11.20 -18.99 -27.92
CA GLU A 404 -10.38 -18.78 -29.10
C GLU A 404 -9.47 -17.56 -28.94
N CYS A 405 -8.30 -17.61 -29.58
CA CYS A 405 -7.33 -16.54 -29.54
C CYS A 405 -7.90 -15.32 -30.26
N PRO A 406 -8.08 -14.17 -29.58
CA PRO A 406 -8.71 -13.00 -30.18
C PRO A 406 -7.85 -12.36 -31.29
N ARG A 407 -6.63 -12.85 -31.51
CA ARG A 407 -5.68 -12.33 -32.49
C ARG A 407 -5.51 -13.18 -33.74
N CYS A 408 -5.81 -14.48 -33.66
CA CYS A 408 -5.64 -15.38 -34.80
C CYS A 408 -6.76 -16.43 -34.95
N GLY A 409 -7.76 -16.43 -34.06
CA GLY A 409 -8.88 -17.37 -34.08
C GLY A 409 -8.54 -18.81 -33.70
N SER A 410 -7.29 -19.14 -33.40
CA SER A 410 -6.91 -20.49 -32.98
C SER A 410 -7.44 -20.80 -31.58
N ALA A 411 -7.94 -22.02 -31.35
CA ALA A 411 -8.37 -22.48 -30.04
C ALA A 411 -7.26 -22.28 -28.99
N LEU A 412 -7.64 -21.83 -27.79
CA LEU A 412 -6.72 -21.62 -26.69
C LEU A 412 -6.55 -22.89 -25.88
N THR A 413 -5.31 -23.19 -25.53
CA THR A 413 -5.01 -24.24 -24.56
C THR A 413 -5.21 -23.68 -23.17
N VAL A 414 -6.03 -24.37 -22.38
CA VAL A 414 -6.21 -24.08 -20.94
C VAL A 414 -5.27 -24.98 -20.16
N GLY A 415 -4.34 -24.36 -19.45
CA GLY A 415 -3.44 -25.04 -18.53
C GLY A 415 -3.61 -24.51 -17.11
N SER A 416 -3.11 -25.24 -16.13
CA SER A 416 -2.97 -24.74 -14.76
C SER A 416 -1.49 -24.61 -14.45
N LEU A 417 -1.05 -23.39 -14.15
CA LEU A 417 0.30 -23.14 -13.64
C LEU A 417 0.19 -22.86 -12.14
N VAL A 418 0.93 -23.61 -11.34
CA VAL A 418 0.92 -23.61 -9.85
C VAL A 418 1.09 -22.20 -9.22
N LYS A 419 1.51 -21.18 -10.00
CA LYS A 419 1.75 -19.79 -9.56
C LYS A 419 0.88 -18.70 -10.19
N ILE A 420 0.09 -19.02 -11.22
CA ILE A 420 -0.68 -18.04 -12.03
C ILE A 420 -2.17 -18.40 -12.04
N GLY A 421 -2.51 -19.61 -11.58
CA GLY A 421 -3.87 -20.10 -11.64
C GLY A 421 -4.19 -20.66 -13.02
N THR A 422 -5.44 -20.54 -13.45
CA THR A 422 -5.88 -20.94 -14.79
C THR A 422 -5.23 -20.04 -15.84
N THR A 423 -4.46 -20.65 -16.75
CA THR A 423 -3.73 -19.94 -17.81
C THR A 423 -4.26 -20.31 -19.18
N TYR A 424 -4.39 -19.30 -20.03
CA TYR A 424 -4.88 -19.43 -21.40
C TYR A 424 -3.76 -19.09 -22.36
N ARG A 425 -3.47 -19.99 -23.31
CA ARG A 425 -2.34 -19.81 -24.24
C ARG A 425 -2.71 -20.13 -25.68
N CYS A 426 -2.28 -19.25 -26.57
CA CYS A 426 -2.32 -19.42 -28.01
C CYS A 426 -1.06 -20.17 -28.50
N GLU A 427 -1.21 -21.45 -28.81
CA GLU A 427 -0.09 -22.29 -29.29
C GLU A 427 0.29 -22.02 -30.76
N ASN A 428 -0.57 -21.36 -31.53
CA ASN A 428 -0.31 -21.03 -32.93
C ASN A 428 0.95 -20.13 -33.09
N LEU A 429 2.04 -20.72 -33.60
CA LEU A 429 3.30 -20.04 -33.90
C LEU A 429 3.19 -19.01 -35.04
N SER A 430 2.11 -19.07 -35.81
CA SER A 430 1.76 -18.08 -36.84
C SER A 430 0.93 -16.93 -36.31
N CYS A 431 0.61 -16.91 -35.02
CA CYS A 431 -0.15 -15.82 -34.41
C CYS A 431 0.58 -14.47 -34.58
N PRO A 432 -0.10 -13.42 -35.09
CA PRO A 432 0.52 -12.11 -35.29
C PRO A 432 1.16 -11.52 -34.02
N SER A 433 0.54 -11.74 -32.85
CA SER A 433 1.10 -11.29 -31.55
C SER A 433 2.44 -11.94 -31.20
N ARG A 434 2.69 -13.15 -31.69
CA ARG A 434 3.92 -13.91 -31.44
C ARG A 434 5.03 -13.61 -32.44
N ARG A 435 4.71 -12.94 -33.57
CA ARG A 435 5.65 -12.58 -34.65
C ARG A 435 6.00 -11.09 -34.71
N SER A 436 5.21 -10.19 -34.13
CA SER A 436 5.40 -8.74 -34.26
C SER A 436 6.54 -8.18 -33.37
N PRO A 437 7.44 -7.32 -33.91
CA PRO A 437 8.48 -6.63 -33.14
C PRO A 437 7.93 -5.47 -32.27
N GLU A 438 6.69 -5.03 -32.46
CA GLU A 438 6.07 -3.93 -31.67
C GLU A 438 5.12 -4.39 -30.57
N GLY A 439 4.84 -5.70 -30.45
CA GLY A 439 4.12 -6.25 -29.29
C GLY A 439 2.59 -6.10 -29.32
N SER A 440 1.97 -7.01 -28.58
CA SER A 440 0.58 -7.10 -28.10
C SER A 440 -0.47 -6.09 -28.60
N GLY A 441 -1.65 -6.63 -28.95
CA GLY A 441 -2.84 -5.83 -29.27
C GLY A 441 -4.03 -6.42 -28.55
N SER A 442 -4.81 -5.54 -27.94
CA SER A 442 -5.98 -5.88 -27.13
C SER A 442 -7.23 -5.96 -28.01
N VAL A 443 -8.14 -6.85 -27.64
CA VAL A 443 -9.42 -7.03 -28.35
C VAL A 443 -10.52 -7.11 -27.30
N LYS A 444 -11.65 -6.47 -27.59
CA LYS A 444 -12.86 -6.59 -26.76
C LYS A 444 -13.41 -8.01 -26.92
N VAL A 445 -13.59 -8.73 -25.81
CA VAL A 445 -14.24 -10.04 -25.84
C VAL A 445 -15.75 -9.78 -25.90
N THR A 446 -16.28 -9.55 -27.09
CA THR A 446 -17.73 -9.60 -27.32
C THR A 446 -18.04 -10.74 -28.27
N SER A 447 -18.33 -11.91 -27.71
CA SER A 447 -19.12 -12.94 -28.37
C SER A 447 -19.60 -13.97 -27.34
N LEU A 448 -20.74 -13.70 -26.73
CA LEU A 448 -21.80 -14.68 -26.51
C LEU A 448 -23.07 -13.87 -26.33
N THR A 449 -23.78 -13.68 -27.42
CA THR A 449 -25.18 -13.26 -27.37
C THR A 449 -25.93 -14.34 -26.60
N TRP A 450 -26.29 -14.05 -25.35
CA TRP A 450 -27.31 -14.81 -24.66
C TRP A 450 -28.62 -14.57 -25.43
N ARG A 451 -28.99 -15.53 -26.29
CA ARG A 451 -30.39 -15.67 -26.70
C ARG A 451 -31.08 -16.44 -25.58
N ALA A 452 -32.05 -15.80 -24.95
CA ALA A 452 -33.01 -16.46 -24.08
C ALA A 452 -33.58 -17.71 -24.79
N PRO A 453 -33.78 -18.84 -24.10
CA PRO A 453 -34.50 -19.96 -24.65
C PRO A 453 -35.95 -19.55 -24.95
N ASN A 454 -36.40 -19.85 -26.17
CA ASN A 454 -37.75 -19.58 -26.66
C ASN A 454 -38.84 -20.10 -25.69
N GLU A 455 -39.78 -19.24 -25.34
CA GLU A 455 -41.18 -19.60 -25.08
C GLU A 455 -42.02 -19.31 -26.35
N PRO A 456 -43.17 -20.00 -26.54
CA PRO A 456 -43.74 -20.33 -27.84
C PRO A 456 -44.76 -19.31 -28.38
N GLY A 457 -44.96 -19.33 -29.71
CA GLY A 457 -46.03 -18.63 -30.44
C GLY A 457 -45.48 -17.46 -31.27
N ASP A 458 -45.69 -17.32 -32.57
CA ASP A 458 -46.67 -17.93 -33.47
C ASP A 458 -46.07 -18.07 -34.88
N ALA A 459 -46.40 -19.18 -35.53
CA ALA A 459 -46.30 -19.33 -36.98
C ALA A 459 -47.39 -18.47 -37.67
N PRO A 460 -47.19 -18.10 -38.93
CA PRO A 460 -47.59 -19.01 -40.01
C PRO A 460 -46.44 -19.65 -40.78
#